data_AF-A0A834K328-F1
#
_entry.id   AF-A0A834K328-F1
#
_cell.length_a   1.000
_cell.length_b   1.000
_cell.length_c   1.000
_cell.angle_alpha   90.00
_cell.angle_beta   90.00
_cell.angle_gamma   90.00
#
_symmetry.space_group_name_H-M   'P 1'
#
loop_
_entity.id
_entity.type
_entity.pdbx_description
1 polymer ?
#
loop_
_entity_poly.entity_id
_entity_poly.type
_entity_poly.pdbx_seq_one_letter_code
_entity_poly.pdbx_strand_id
1 'polypeptide(L)'
;MTKRACPYEENLLPQLKIHVGQREIDNGIAEKERMKQVYDKTLNLLKEGVKEYSQNSNTSQMELTELPLTNITSREMKPERSKQMILNSKLQLETSNKIISDAQVDFCGCCRVIDSNSTNKCFYCDQVLCSFCLCQCIKCCELFCQNCSLPIYDTERNHVCLNCYY
;
A
#
# COMPACT_ATOMS: atom_id res chain seq x y z
N MET A 1 63.05 -8.71 -41.82
CA MET A 1 62.26 -9.49 -40.84
C MET A 1 60.79 -9.22 -41.08
N THR A 2 60.02 -10.23 -41.47
CA THR A 2 58.57 -10.13 -41.63
C THR A 2 57.93 -10.03 -40.26
N LYS A 3 57.11 -9.00 -40.01
CA LYS A 3 56.39 -8.88 -38.73
C LYS A 3 55.47 -10.10 -38.58
N ARG A 4 55.43 -10.70 -37.39
CA ARG A 4 54.52 -11.82 -37.09
C ARG A 4 53.08 -11.34 -37.28
N ALA A 5 52.25 -12.17 -37.91
CA ALA A 5 50.82 -11.91 -38.02
C ALA A 5 50.20 -11.73 -36.62
N CYS A 6 49.27 -10.80 -36.49
CA CYS A 6 48.59 -10.52 -35.22
C CYS A 6 47.77 -11.75 -34.81
N PRO A 7 48.02 -12.37 -33.65
CA PRO A 7 47.30 -13.58 -33.22
C PRO A 7 45.83 -13.31 -32.82
N TYR A 8 45.37 -12.07 -32.92
CA TYR A 8 44.02 -11.62 -32.54
C TYR A 8 43.17 -11.19 -33.75
N GLU A 9 43.50 -11.64 -34.97
CA GLU A 9 42.66 -11.36 -36.16
C GLU A 9 41.31 -12.10 -36.16
N GLU A 10 41.16 -13.14 -35.33
CA GLU A 10 39.84 -13.67 -35.03
C GLU A 10 39.08 -12.62 -34.22
N ASN A 11 37.93 -12.16 -34.76
CA ASN A 11 37.02 -11.19 -34.15
C ASN A 11 36.48 -11.67 -32.79
N LEU A 12 37.34 -11.76 -31.78
CA LEU A 12 36.97 -12.03 -30.41
C LEU A 12 36.24 -10.78 -29.93
N LEU A 13 34.92 -10.93 -29.71
CA LEU A 13 34.11 -9.87 -29.13
C LEU A 13 34.82 -9.37 -27.85
N PRO A 14 34.91 -8.04 -27.64
CA PRO A 14 35.56 -7.51 -26.47
C PRO A 14 34.90 -8.09 -25.22
N GLN A 15 35.70 -8.62 -24.30
CA GLN A 15 35.20 -9.15 -23.03
C GLN A 15 34.53 -8.01 -22.25
N LEU A 16 33.20 -8.04 -22.16
CA LEU A 16 32.44 -7.02 -21.46
C LEU A 16 32.43 -7.31 -19.97
N LYS A 17 32.79 -6.29 -19.17
CA LYS A 17 32.55 -6.32 -17.72
C LYS A 17 31.15 -5.76 -17.46
N ILE A 18 30.27 -6.58 -16.91
CA ILE A 18 28.93 -6.19 -16.50
C ILE A 18 28.95 -6.06 -14.98
N HIS A 19 28.46 -4.93 -14.47
CA HIS A 19 28.24 -4.76 -13.05
C HIS A 19 27.06 -5.63 -12.62
N VAL A 20 27.28 -6.51 -11.65
CA VAL A 20 26.24 -7.34 -11.05
C VAL A 20 26.00 -6.83 -9.63
N GLY A 21 24.81 -6.32 -9.38
CA GLY A 21 24.40 -5.83 -8.07
C GLY A 21 23.80 -6.93 -7.20
N GLN A 22 23.49 -6.56 -5.95
CA GLN A 22 22.92 -7.50 -4.99
C GLN A 22 21.57 -8.04 -5.46
N ARG A 23 20.76 -7.22 -6.13
CA ARG A 23 19.43 -7.58 -6.65
C ARG A 23 19.51 -8.64 -7.75
N GLU A 24 20.50 -8.59 -8.62
CA GLU A 24 20.69 -9.62 -9.64
C GLU A 24 21.11 -10.95 -9.00
N ILE A 25 21.90 -10.89 -7.92
CA ILE A 25 22.26 -12.07 -7.14
C ILE A 25 21.04 -12.61 -6.36
N ASP A 26 20.18 -11.72 -5.82
CA ASP A 26 18.91 -12.06 -5.14
C ASP A 26 18.04 -12.91 -6.03
N ASN A 27 17.81 -12.45 -7.25
CA ASN A 27 16.81 -13.02 -8.13
C ASN A 27 17.37 -14.08 -9.08
N GLY A 28 18.69 -14.27 -9.08
CA GLY A 28 19.36 -15.24 -9.93
C GLY A 28 19.93 -16.40 -9.11
N ILE A 29 21.25 -16.39 -8.94
CA ILE A 29 22.01 -17.53 -8.42
C ILE A 29 21.57 -17.92 -7.00
N ALA A 30 21.30 -16.93 -6.14
CA ALA A 30 21.00 -17.17 -4.73
C ALA A 30 19.50 -17.12 -4.41
N GLU A 31 18.61 -17.12 -5.41
CA GLU A 31 17.16 -16.94 -5.24
C GLU A 31 16.55 -17.89 -4.21
N LYS A 32 16.85 -19.19 -4.33
CA LYS A 32 16.29 -20.20 -3.44
C LYS A 32 16.75 -20.04 -1.99
N GLU A 33 18.02 -19.69 -1.79
CA GLU A 33 18.59 -19.48 -0.46
C GLU A 33 18.02 -18.21 0.18
N ARG A 34 17.92 -17.12 -0.59
CA ARG A 34 17.37 -15.83 -0.15
C ARG A 34 15.90 -15.98 0.22
N MET A 35 15.11 -16.67 -0.60
CA MET A 35 13.70 -16.94 -0.30
C MET A 35 13.53 -17.81 0.93
N LYS A 36 14.38 -18.82 1.11
CA LYS A 36 14.37 -19.62 2.34
C LYS A 36 14.65 -18.75 3.57
N GLN A 37 15.64 -17.87 3.52
CA GLN A 37 15.95 -16.95 4.63
C GLN A 37 14.78 -16.02 4.97
N VAL A 38 14.11 -15.46 3.95
CA VAL A 38 12.93 -14.62 4.13
C VAL A 38 11.80 -15.42 4.78
N TYR A 39 11.53 -16.63 4.28
CA TYR A 39 10.51 -17.51 4.84
C TYR A 39 10.79 -17.84 6.31
N ASP A 40 12.00 -18.29 6.62
CA ASP A 40 12.39 -18.67 7.99
C ASP A 40 12.30 -17.48 8.95
N LYS A 41 12.70 -16.29 8.51
CA LYS A 41 12.58 -15.06 9.30
C LYS A 41 11.12 -14.70 9.57
N THR A 42 10.27 -14.72 8.54
CA THR A 42 8.84 -14.43 8.70
C THR A 42 8.17 -15.44 9.62
N LEU A 43 8.50 -16.74 9.48
CA LEU A 43 7.98 -17.79 10.33
C LEU A 43 8.37 -17.59 11.81
N ASN A 44 9.61 -17.17 12.06
CA ASN A 44 10.07 -16.89 13.42
C ASN A 44 9.33 -15.69 14.02
N LEU A 45 9.19 -14.59 13.27
CA LEU A 45 8.42 -13.42 13.72
C LEU A 45 6.97 -13.76 14.04
N LEU A 46 6.31 -14.59 13.23
CA LEU A 46 4.94 -15.05 13.50
C LEU A 46 4.88 -15.88 14.79
N LYS A 47 5.85 -16.77 15.03
CA LYS A 47 5.92 -17.56 16.27
C LYS A 47 6.19 -16.69 17.49
N GLU A 48 7.04 -15.68 17.36
CA GLU A 48 7.35 -14.71 18.42
C GLU A 48 6.12 -13.87 18.76
N GLY A 49 5.44 -13.31 17.76
CA GLY A 49 4.22 -12.52 17.96
C GLY A 49 3.09 -13.30 18.65
N VAL A 50 2.92 -14.59 18.33
CA VAL A 50 1.95 -15.45 19.04
C VAL A 50 2.34 -15.67 20.51
N LYS A 51 3.63 -15.84 20.80
CA LYS A 51 4.12 -15.99 22.18
C LYS A 51 3.93 -14.70 22.98
N GLU A 52 4.28 -13.56 22.41
CA GLU A 52 4.10 -12.24 23.04
C GLU A 52 2.61 -11.96 23.31
N TYR A 53 1.74 -12.26 22.35
CA TYR A 53 0.29 -12.12 22.51
C TYR A 53 -0.25 -13.01 23.63
N SER A 54 0.16 -14.29 23.67
CA SER A 54 -0.26 -15.23 24.71
C SER A 54 0.29 -14.91 26.10
N GLN A 55 1.46 -14.25 26.19
CA GLN A 55 2.01 -13.81 27.47
C GLN A 55 1.28 -12.56 27.98
N ASN A 56 0.96 -11.62 27.09
CA ASN A 56 0.20 -10.41 27.44
C ASN A 56 -1.28 -10.72 27.81
N SER A 57 -1.90 -11.74 27.21
CA SER A 57 -3.27 -12.14 27.54
C SER A 57 -3.42 -12.74 28.95
N ASN A 58 -2.33 -13.15 29.59
CA ASN A 58 -2.34 -13.65 30.98
C ASN A 58 -2.16 -12.54 32.03
N THR A 59 -1.79 -11.32 31.62
CA THR A 59 -1.54 -10.19 32.55
C THR A 59 -2.57 -9.07 32.40
N SER A 60 -3.47 -9.16 31.43
CA SER A 60 -4.51 -8.16 31.21
C SER A 60 -5.85 -8.81 30.93
N GLN A 61 -6.72 -8.88 31.94
CA GLN A 61 -8.16 -8.79 31.70
C GLN A 61 -8.38 -7.43 31.02
N MET A 62 -8.64 -7.42 29.72
CA MET A 62 -9.07 -6.22 29.02
C MET A 62 -10.21 -6.58 28.07
N GLU A 63 -11.32 -5.89 28.29
CA GLU A 63 -12.60 -6.03 27.62
C GLU A 63 -12.47 -6.02 26.10
N LEU A 64 -13.13 -6.98 25.44
CA LEU A 64 -13.56 -6.80 24.06
C LEU A 64 -14.56 -5.66 24.02
N THR A 65 -14.11 -4.46 23.68
CA THR A 65 -15.02 -3.34 23.42
C THR A 65 -15.81 -3.63 22.14
N GLU A 66 -17.12 -3.78 22.30
CA GLU A 66 -18.11 -4.00 21.27
C GLU A 66 -18.08 -2.87 20.23
N LEU A 67 -18.02 -3.23 18.94
CA LEU A 67 -18.19 -2.30 17.83
C LEU A 67 -19.67 -1.89 17.73
N PRO A 68 -19.99 -0.61 17.48
CA PRO A 68 -21.36 -0.12 17.60
C PRO A 68 -22.21 -0.54 16.40
N LEU A 69 -23.25 -1.31 16.70
CA LEU A 69 -24.37 -1.62 15.81
C LEU A 69 -25.09 -0.32 15.41
N THR A 70 -24.89 0.16 14.18
CA THR A 70 -25.69 1.27 13.63
C THR A 70 -26.63 0.74 12.56
N ASN A 71 -27.93 0.84 12.87
CA ASN A 71 -29.06 0.52 12.01
C ASN A 71 -29.07 1.43 10.77
N ILE A 72 -29.04 0.87 9.56
CA ILE A 72 -29.35 1.65 8.35
C ILE A 72 -30.27 0.85 7.44
N THR A 73 -31.41 1.48 7.18
CA THR A 73 -32.55 1.05 6.39
C THR A 73 -32.17 0.78 4.94
N SER A 74 -32.73 -0.30 4.40
CA SER A 74 -32.47 -0.91 3.10
C SER A 74 -32.92 -0.06 1.90
N ARG A 75 -32.11 -0.06 0.84
CA ARG A 75 -32.60 0.01 -0.55
C ARG A 75 -32.11 -1.22 -1.31
N GLU A 76 -33.05 -1.92 -1.90
CA GLU A 76 -32.89 -3.25 -2.48
C GLU A 76 -32.15 -3.22 -3.82
N MET A 77 -31.09 -4.01 -3.93
CA MET A 77 -30.53 -4.47 -5.21
C MET A 77 -30.32 -5.99 -5.12
N LYS A 78 -30.82 -6.71 -6.12
CA LYS A 78 -30.86 -8.19 -6.17
C LYS A 78 -29.45 -8.80 -6.21
N PRO A 79 -29.14 -9.86 -5.44
CA PRO A 79 -27.82 -10.47 -5.43
C PRO A 79 -27.74 -11.75 -6.28
N GLU A 80 -26.86 -11.76 -7.28
CA GLU A 80 -26.37 -12.99 -7.91
C GLU A 80 -25.32 -13.67 -7.02
N ARG A 81 -25.77 -14.70 -6.29
CA ARG A 81 -25.07 -15.96 -5.89
C ARG A 81 -23.54 -15.96 -5.68
N SER A 82 -22.96 -15.04 -4.92
CA SER A 82 -21.61 -15.24 -4.35
C SER A 82 -21.69 -16.09 -3.07
N LYS A 83 -21.45 -17.42 -3.17
CA LYS A 83 -21.37 -18.33 -2.01
C LYS A 83 -19.97 -18.29 -1.39
N GLN A 84 -19.65 -17.22 -0.66
CA GLN A 84 -18.38 -17.12 0.07
C GLN A 84 -18.41 -17.97 1.34
N MET A 85 -17.32 -18.70 1.62
CA MET A 85 -17.13 -19.50 2.84
C MET A 85 -16.33 -18.71 3.88
N ILE A 86 -16.74 -18.74 5.15
CA ILE A 86 -16.09 -18.07 6.27
C ILE A 86 -15.65 -19.10 7.32
N LEU A 87 -14.59 -18.79 8.07
CA LEU A 87 -14.16 -19.60 9.22
C LEU A 87 -14.91 -19.15 10.47
N ASN A 88 -15.61 -20.08 11.13
CA ASN A 88 -16.24 -19.81 12.42
C ASN A 88 -15.18 -19.79 13.54
N SER A 89 -15.59 -19.41 14.77
CA SER A 89 -14.71 -19.38 15.94
C SER A 89 -14.13 -20.75 16.34
N LYS A 90 -14.60 -21.83 15.71
CA LYS A 90 -14.11 -23.20 15.84
C LYS A 90 -13.25 -23.64 14.64
N LEU A 91 -12.85 -22.69 13.78
CA LEU A 91 -12.07 -22.92 12.55
C LEU A 91 -12.75 -23.82 11.52
N GLN A 92 -14.07 -23.92 11.55
CA GLN A 92 -14.84 -24.68 10.56
C GLN A 92 -15.35 -23.76 9.47
N LEU A 93 -15.37 -24.25 8.24
CA LEU A 93 -15.85 -23.49 7.10
C LEU A 93 -17.38 -23.53 7.05
N GLU A 94 -18.00 -22.36 7.14
CA GLU A 94 -19.44 -22.15 6.98
C GLU A 94 -19.72 -21.24 5.78
N THR A 95 -20.76 -21.56 5.01
CA THR A 95 -21.23 -20.67 3.94
C THR A 95 -21.87 -19.42 4.54
N SER A 96 -21.32 -18.24 4.28
CA SER A 96 -21.91 -16.99 4.72
C SER A 96 -23.11 -16.66 3.84
N ASN A 97 -24.31 -16.68 4.41
CA ASN A 97 -25.51 -16.12 3.77
C ASN A 97 -25.56 -14.59 3.83
N LYS A 98 -24.62 -13.96 4.53
CA LYS A 98 -24.46 -12.51 4.51
C LYS A 98 -23.67 -12.15 3.25
N ILE A 99 -24.32 -11.41 2.37
CA ILE A 99 -23.67 -10.61 1.33
C ILE A 99 -22.75 -9.67 2.12
N ILE A 100 -21.46 -10.00 2.15
CA ILE A 100 -20.45 -9.00 2.48
C ILE A 100 -20.50 -8.08 1.26
N SER A 101 -21.29 -7.01 1.36
CA SER A 101 -21.14 -5.92 0.41
C SER A 101 -19.68 -5.53 0.53
N ASP A 102 -18.91 -5.78 -0.51
CA ASP A 102 -17.57 -5.26 -0.68
C ASP A 102 -17.73 -3.75 -0.51
N ALA A 103 -17.50 -3.26 0.71
CA ALA A 103 -17.46 -1.84 0.95
C ALA A 103 -16.23 -1.44 0.16
N GLN A 104 -16.44 -0.91 -1.04
CA GLN A 104 -15.37 -0.40 -1.87
C GLN A 104 -14.82 0.80 -1.11
N VAL A 105 -13.83 0.51 -0.28
CA VAL A 105 -13.06 1.50 0.44
C VAL A 105 -12.06 2.03 -0.57
N ASP A 106 -12.30 3.23 -1.06
CA ASP A 106 -11.36 3.88 -1.95
C ASP A 106 -10.09 4.22 -1.18
N PHE A 107 -8.94 4.01 -1.80
CA PHE A 107 -7.64 4.34 -1.22
C PHE A 107 -7.01 5.50 -1.97
N CYS A 108 -6.52 6.47 -1.21
CA CYS A 108 -5.66 7.52 -1.75
C CYS A 108 -4.30 6.93 -2.15
N GLY A 109 -3.58 7.57 -3.08
CA GLY A 109 -2.23 7.16 -3.48
C GLY A 109 -1.21 7.09 -2.33
N CYS A 110 -1.52 7.67 -1.17
CA CYS A 110 -0.75 7.53 0.08
C CYS A 110 -1.18 6.36 0.98
N CYS A 111 -1.97 5.41 0.44
CA CYS A 111 -2.49 4.22 1.11
C CYS A 111 -3.44 4.49 2.29
N ARG A 112 -4.02 5.69 2.37
CA ARG A 112 -5.06 6.02 3.36
C ARG A 112 -6.44 5.81 2.78
N VAL A 113 -7.35 5.36 3.63
CA VAL A 113 -8.78 5.24 3.32
C VAL A 113 -9.35 6.61 2.97
N ILE A 114 -10.12 6.68 1.90
CA ILE A 114 -10.95 7.81 1.53
C ILE A 114 -12.34 7.54 2.10
N ASP A 115 -12.81 8.43 2.95
CA ASP A 115 -14.19 8.37 3.44
C ASP A 115 -15.12 8.69 2.28
N SER A 116 -15.88 7.69 1.81
CA SER A 116 -16.83 7.80 0.69
C SER A 116 -17.94 8.83 0.94
N ASN A 117 -18.20 9.17 2.21
CA ASN A 117 -19.13 10.23 2.60
C ASN A 117 -18.53 11.63 2.51
N SER A 118 -17.21 11.76 2.43
CA SER A 118 -16.52 13.03 2.37
C SER A 118 -16.27 13.42 0.90
N THR A 119 -16.81 14.57 0.49
CA THR A 119 -16.62 15.13 -0.86
C THR A 119 -15.25 15.83 -0.97
N ASN A 120 -14.19 15.13 -0.60
CA ASN A 120 -12.83 15.66 -0.57
C ASN A 120 -12.19 15.51 -1.95
N LYS A 121 -12.48 16.46 -2.84
CA LYS A 121 -11.91 16.51 -4.19
C LYS A 121 -11.09 17.78 -4.42
N CYS A 122 -10.08 17.68 -5.26
CA CYS A 122 -9.32 18.84 -5.69
C CYS A 122 -10.17 19.72 -6.61
N PHE A 123 -10.25 21.03 -6.32
CA PHE A 123 -11.02 21.99 -7.11
C PHE A 123 -10.53 22.13 -8.57
N TYR A 124 -9.25 21.86 -8.84
CA TYR A 124 -8.66 22.04 -10.17
C TYR A 124 -8.72 20.78 -11.05
N CYS A 125 -8.35 19.62 -10.50
CA CYS A 125 -8.26 18.37 -11.27
C CYS A 125 -9.35 17.33 -10.92
N ASP A 126 -10.30 17.69 -10.04
CA ASP A 126 -11.41 16.84 -9.57
C ASP A 126 -11.01 15.49 -8.93
N GLN A 127 -9.72 15.26 -8.68
CA GLN A 127 -9.24 14.03 -8.03
C GLN A 127 -9.72 13.94 -6.58
N VAL A 128 -10.30 12.80 -6.22
CA VAL A 128 -10.69 12.46 -4.85
C VAL A 128 -9.46 11.97 -4.09
N LEU A 129 -9.17 12.60 -2.96
CA LEU A 129 -7.97 12.32 -2.15
C LEU A 129 -8.33 12.32 -0.67
N CYS A 130 -7.48 11.70 0.16
CA CYS A 130 -7.64 11.81 1.61
C CYS A 130 -7.38 13.25 2.09
N SER A 131 -7.90 13.58 3.27
CA SER A 131 -7.76 14.91 3.89
C SER A 131 -6.30 15.39 4.07
N PHE A 132 -5.34 14.47 4.11
CA PHE A 132 -3.91 14.78 4.24
C PHE A 132 -3.23 15.10 2.91
N CYS A 133 -3.78 14.64 1.79
CA CYS A 133 -3.26 14.91 0.46
C CYS A 133 -3.90 16.15 -0.19
N LEU A 134 -4.93 16.70 0.45
CA LEU A 134 -5.53 17.98 0.11
C LEU A 134 -4.95 19.08 1.00
N CYS A 135 -4.71 20.23 0.40
CA CYS A 135 -4.26 21.43 1.06
C CYS A 135 -5.26 22.55 0.77
N GLN A 136 -5.65 23.28 1.82
CA GLN A 136 -6.53 24.44 1.67
C GLN A 136 -5.72 25.65 1.22
N CYS A 137 -6.19 26.37 0.22
CA CYS A 137 -5.56 27.61 -0.22
C CYS A 137 -5.85 28.74 0.76
N ILE A 138 -4.83 29.45 1.24
CA ILE A 138 -5.01 30.60 2.15
C ILE A 138 -5.74 31.80 1.51
N LYS A 139 -5.75 31.92 0.18
CA LYS A 139 -6.39 33.03 -0.53
C LYS A 139 -7.85 32.76 -0.90
N CYS A 140 -8.14 31.61 -1.50
CA CYS A 140 -9.49 31.26 -1.96
C CYS A 140 -10.24 30.24 -1.10
N CYS A 141 -9.61 29.70 -0.05
CA CYS A 141 -10.17 28.72 0.89
C CYS A 141 -10.64 27.38 0.27
N GLU A 142 -10.43 27.17 -1.03
CA GLU A 142 -10.73 25.91 -1.73
C GLU A 142 -9.63 24.84 -1.50
N LEU A 143 -9.98 23.57 -1.73
CA LEU A 143 -9.10 22.42 -1.54
C LEU A 143 -8.37 22.03 -2.84
N PHE A 144 -7.06 21.82 -2.74
CA PHE A 144 -6.21 21.47 -3.86
C PHE A 144 -5.27 20.30 -3.51
N CYS A 145 -4.95 19.46 -4.49
CA CYS A 145 -3.93 18.43 -4.29
C CYS A 145 -2.51 19.05 -4.23
N GLN A 146 -1.53 18.26 -3.81
CA GLN A 146 -0.12 18.68 -3.77
C GLN A 146 0.44 19.10 -5.14
N ASN A 147 -0.13 18.61 -6.25
CA ASN A 147 0.29 19.02 -7.59
C ASN A 147 -0.42 20.30 -8.09
N CYS A 148 -1.53 20.69 -7.46
CA CYS A 148 -2.32 21.87 -7.83
C CYS A 148 -2.17 23.03 -6.82
N SER A 149 -1.26 22.89 -5.86
CA SER A 149 -0.94 23.90 -4.87
C SER A 149 0.57 23.98 -4.65
N LEU A 150 1.02 25.14 -4.17
CA LEU A 150 2.41 25.43 -3.86
C LEU A 150 2.51 25.79 -2.37
N PRO A 151 3.48 25.24 -1.63
CA PRO A 151 3.75 25.67 -0.26
C PRO A 151 4.38 27.07 -0.27
N ILE A 152 3.91 27.95 0.61
CA ILE A 152 4.51 29.25 0.89
C ILE A 152 5.11 29.22 2.29
N TYR A 153 6.34 29.71 2.40
CA TYR A 153 7.13 29.71 3.62
C TYR A 153 7.30 31.14 4.15
N ASP A 154 6.20 31.73 4.66
CA ASP A 154 6.28 33.04 5.32
C ASP A 154 6.60 32.86 6.82
N THR A 155 5.67 32.31 7.58
CA THR A 155 5.78 32.06 9.04
C THR A 155 5.23 30.70 9.47
N GLU A 156 4.19 30.20 8.79
CA GLU A 156 3.64 28.85 8.90
C GLU A 156 3.65 28.16 7.53
N ARG A 157 3.55 26.81 7.51
CA ARG A 157 3.41 26.07 6.25
C ARG A 157 2.01 26.28 5.69
N ASN A 158 1.87 27.32 4.88
CA ASN A 158 0.64 27.62 4.16
C ASN A 158 0.72 27.11 2.71
N HIS A 159 -0.44 26.90 2.10
CA HIS A 159 -0.54 26.50 0.71
C HIS A 159 -1.32 27.52 -0.10
N VAL A 160 -0.89 27.75 -1.35
CA VAL A 160 -1.59 28.61 -2.31
C VAL A 160 -1.83 27.82 -3.59
N CYS A 161 -3.04 27.90 -4.15
CA CYS A 161 -3.35 27.24 -5.41
C CYS A 161 -2.67 27.94 -6.59
N LEU A 162 -2.52 27.24 -7.71
CA LEU A 162 -1.85 27.79 -8.89
C LEU A 162 -2.52 29.09 -9.40
N ASN A 163 -3.84 29.20 -9.32
CA ASN A 163 -4.57 30.40 -9.75
C ASN A 163 -4.39 31.61 -8.83
N CYS A 164 -4.15 31.38 -7.55
CA CYS A 164 -3.94 32.45 -6.56
C CYS A 164 -2.47 32.82 -6.40
N TYR A 165 -1.56 32.04 -7.00
CA TYR A 165 -0.14 32.31 -6.99
C TYR A 165 0.25 33.35 -8.05
N TYR A 166 -0.32 33.23 -9.24
CA TYR A 166 -0.28 34.26 -10.28
C TYR A 166 -1.23 35.42 -9.95
#